data_AF-A0A4S8PWG9-F1
#
_entry.id   AF-A0A4S8PWG9-F1
#
_cell.length_a   1.000
_cell.length_b   1.000
_cell.length_c   1.000
_cell.angle_alpha   90.00
_cell.angle_beta   90.00
_cell.angle_gamma   90.00
#
_symmetry.space_group_name_H-M   'P 1'
#
loop_
_entity.id
_entity.type
_entity.pdbx_description
1 polymer ?
#
loop_
_entity_poly.entity_id
_entity_poly.type
_entity_poly.pdbx_seq_one_letter_code
_entity_poly.pdbx_strand_id
1 'polypeptide(L)'
;MVHSKFSLSGLSIHALAVAAIALMAGTGCQSSAPPAPVETTAAPAGLQVTVEDPDNPEAPQQRPTYPDGYPNFAGSLSAASVQMSNEEAAALQSQLTSLGAARKAGTISEAEYQARLAELRRIAAEHGAETQAQIAN
;
A
#
# COMPACT_ATOMS: atom_id res chain seq x y z
N MET A 1 -18.54 -56.79 22.36
CA MET A 1 -17.73 -56.93 21.13
C MET A 1 -18.69 -57.03 19.95
N VAL A 2 -19.03 -55.92 19.31
CA VAL A 2 -19.82 -55.90 18.08
C VAL A 2 -19.17 -54.89 17.14
N HIS A 3 -18.61 -55.41 16.05
CA HIS A 3 -18.01 -54.65 14.97
C HIS A 3 -19.10 -53.83 14.25
N SER A 4 -18.92 -52.51 14.17
CA SER A 4 -19.66 -51.70 13.21
C SER A 4 -18.80 -51.50 11.96
N LYS A 5 -19.22 -52.13 10.86
CA LYS A 5 -18.59 -52.07 9.54
C LYS A 5 -18.99 -50.75 8.89
N PHE A 6 -18.09 -49.77 8.85
CA PHE A 6 -18.29 -48.59 8.01
C PHE A 6 -18.12 -48.99 6.54
N SER A 7 -19.22 -48.97 5.81
CA SER A 7 -19.28 -49.20 4.37
C SER A 7 -18.76 -47.97 3.64
N LEU A 8 -17.62 -48.09 2.96
CA LEU A 8 -17.00 -47.04 2.15
C LEU A 8 -17.23 -47.31 0.65
N SER A 9 -18.48 -47.51 0.25
CA SER A 9 -18.87 -47.58 -1.17
C SER A 9 -19.20 -46.17 -1.66
N GLY A 10 -18.21 -45.47 -2.23
CA GLY A 10 -18.52 -44.27 -3.01
C GLY A 10 -17.44 -43.20 -3.13
N LEU A 11 -16.32 -43.28 -2.40
CA LEU A 11 -15.24 -42.31 -2.60
C LEU A 11 -14.29 -42.81 -3.69
N SER A 12 -14.52 -42.28 -4.90
CA SER A 12 -13.64 -42.42 -6.05
C SER A 12 -12.20 -42.07 -5.66
N ILE A 13 -11.30 -43.06 -5.81
CA ILE A 13 -9.86 -43.00 -5.50
C ILE A 13 -9.16 -41.82 -6.20
N HIS A 14 -9.78 -41.27 -7.25
CA HIS A 14 -9.32 -40.08 -7.96
C HIS A 14 -9.41 -38.78 -7.16
N ALA A 15 -10.36 -38.65 -6.22
CA ALA A 15 -10.55 -37.42 -5.44
C ALA A 15 -9.42 -37.20 -4.42
N LEU A 16 -8.77 -38.28 -3.97
CA LEU A 16 -7.65 -38.21 -3.02
C LEU A 16 -6.32 -37.88 -3.71
N ALA A 17 -6.19 -38.18 -5.01
CA ALA A 17 -4.98 -37.90 -5.79
C ALA A 17 -4.83 -36.42 -6.16
N VAL A 18 -5.93 -35.68 -6.33
CA VAL A 18 -5.88 -34.24 -6.68
C VAL A 18 -5.47 -33.37 -5.48
N ALA A 19 -5.79 -33.80 -4.25
CA ALA A 19 -5.41 -33.08 -3.03
C ALA A 19 -3.90 -33.19 -2.70
N ALA A 20 -3.20 -34.21 -3.21
CA ALA A 20 -1.77 -34.40 -2.96
C ALA A 20 -0.85 -33.58 -3.90
N ILE A 21 -1.35 -33.14 -5.07
CA ILE A 21 -0.54 -32.42 -6.07
C ILE A 21 -0.54 -30.90 -5.84
N ALA A 22 -1.53 -30.36 -5.12
CA ALA A 22 -1.61 -28.91 -4.85
C ALA A 22 -0.73 -28.41 -3.68
N LEU A 23 -0.11 -29.31 -2.91
CA LEU A 23 0.70 -28.97 -1.73
C LEU A 23 2.19 -28.72 -2.00
N MET A 24 2.63 -28.78 -3.27
CA MET A 24 4.06 -28.67 -3.66
C MET A 24 4.39 -27.40 -4.47
N ALA A 25 3.60 -26.33 -4.36
CA ALA A 25 3.90 -25.03 -4.97
C ALA A 25 4.47 -24.00 -3.97
N GLY A 26 5.12 -24.48 -2.91
CA GLY A 26 5.63 -23.65 -1.82
C GLY A 26 7.03 -24.02 -1.37
N THR A 27 8.04 -23.93 -2.24
CA THR A 27 9.44 -23.70 -1.83
C THR A 27 10.22 -23.14 -3.02
N GLY A 28 10.47 -21.83 -2.98
CA GLY A 28 11.21 -21.13 -4.03
C GLY A 28 11.80 -19.80 -3.57
N CYS A 29 12.11 -19.64 -2.28
CA CYS A 29 13.01 -18.58 -1.83
C CYS A 29 14.43 -18.99 -2.21
N GLN A 30 14.83 -18.74 -3.45
CA GLN A 30 16.24 -18.81 -3.83
C GLN A 30 16.96 -17.66 -3.12
N SER A 31 17.56 -17.95 -1.97
CA SER A 31 18.60 -17.10 -1.38
C SER A 31 19.85 -17.29 -2.25
N SER A 32 20.05 -16.38 -3.20
CA SER A 32 21.29 -16.34 -3.97
C SER A 32 22.46 -16.09 -3.02
N ALA A 33 23.48 -16.94 -3.10
CA ALA A 33 24.75 -16.81 -2.40
C ALA A 33 25.32 -15.38 -2.51
N PRO A 34 26.07 -14.89 -1.50
CA PRO A 34 26.57 -13.52 -1.52
C PRO A 34 27.57 -13.35 -2.66
N PRO A 35 27.42 -12.33 -3.53
CA PRO A 35 28.48 -11.96 -4.45
C PRO A 35 29.70 -11.49 -3.66
N ALA A 36 30.88 -11.83 -4.17
CA ALA A 36 32.18 -11.32 -3.72
C ALA A 36 32.14 -9.79 -3.54
N PRO A 37 32.97 -9.20 -2.65
CA PRO A 37 32.93 -7.77 -2.39
C PRO A 37 33.33 -7.00 -3.64
N VAL A 38 32.33 -6.56 -4.39
CA VAL A 38 32.48 -5.49 -5.37
C VAL A 38 32.68 -4.22 -4.57
N GLU A 39 33.80 -3.57 -4.85
CA GLU A 39 34.20 -2.28 -4.32
C GLU A 39 33.00 -1.35 -4.23
N THR A 40 32.80 -0.79 -3.03
CA THR A 40 31.79 0.23 -2.75
C THR A 40 32.10 1.46 -3.60
N THR A 41 31.59 1.45 -4.83
CA THR A 41 31.38 2.68 -5.57
C THR A 41 30.26 3.37 -4.80
N ALA A 42 30.56 4.54 -4.22
CA ALA A 42 29.60 5.33 -3.46
C ALA A 42 28.30 5.41 -4.25
N ALA A 43 27.21 4.88 -3.66
CA ALA A 43 25.88 5.07 -4.21
C ALA A 43 25.68 6.58 -4.41
N PRO A 44 25.21 7.04 -5.58
CA PRO A 44 24.84 8.44 -5.72
C PRO A 44 23.86 8.74 -4.60
N ALA A 45 24.17 9.77 -3.80
CA ALA A 45 23.32 10.22 -2.71
C ALA A 45 21.88 10.30 -3.25
N GLY A 46 20.98 9.48 -2.68
CA GLY A 46 19.61 9.38 -3.15
C GLY A 46 19.03 10.79 -3.22
N LEU A 47 18.42 11.14 -4.35
CA LEU A 47 17.81 12.45 -4.59
C LEU A 47 16.97 12.87 -3.38
N GLN A 48 17.48 13.82 -2.59
CA GLN A 48 16.78 14.35 -1.43
C GLN A 48 15.68 15.27 -1.94
N VAL A 49 14.44 14.78 -1.84
CA VAL A 49 13.24 15.58 -2.08
C VAL A 49 12.82 16.18 -0.74
N THR A 50 13.09 17.46 -0.57
CA THR A 50 12.70 18.20 0.63
C THR A 50 11.19 18.45 0.58
N VAL A 51 10.51 18.18 1.70
CA VAL A 51 9.14 18.63 1.94
C VAL A 51 9.27 19.97 2.67
N GLU A 52 8.94 21.08 1.99
CA GLU A 52 8.79 22.38 2.63
C GLU A 52 7.72 22.31 3.74
N ASP A 53 7.88 23.15 4.75
CA ASP A 53 7.05 23.25 5.97
C ASP A 53 5.57 22.90 5.70
N PRO A 54 5.06 21.76 6.22
CA PRO A 54 3.73 21.26 5.88
C PRO A 54 2.60 22.19 6.35
N ASP A 55 2.86 23.06 7.31
CA ASP A 55 1.88 23.99 7.87
C ASP A 55 1.85 25.36 7.16
N ASN A 56 2.84 25.64 6.30
CA ASN A 56 2.92 26.88 5.55
C ASN A 56 3.61 26.68 4.18
N PRO A 57 2.88 26.19 3.15
CA PRO A 57 3.45 25.98 1.84
C PRO A 57 3.80 27.33 1.19
N GLU A 58 5.10 27.61 1.04
CA GLU A 58 5.55 28.74 0.22
C GLU A 58 5.11 28.55 -1.24
N ALA A 59 4.77 29.66 -1.91
CA ALA A 59 4.37 29.62 -3.31
C ALA A 59 5.48 28.98 -4.18
N PRO A 60 5.14 28.11 -5.15
CA PRO A 60 6.12 27.39 -5.94
C PRO A 60 7.09 28.37 -6.62
N GLN A 61 8.35 28.32 -6.19
CA GLN A 61 9.40 29.16 -6.75
C GLN A 61 9.63 28.79 -8.22
N GLN A 62 9.79 29.81 -9.08
CA GLN A 62 10.05 29.57 -10.50
C GLN A 62 11.37 28.83 -10.66
N ARG A 63 11.30 27.61 -11.19
CA ARG A 63 12.45 26.75 -11.40
C ARG A 63 13.34 27.34 -12.49
N PRO A 64 14.68 27.31 -12.32
CA PRO A 64 15.58 27.69 -13.40
C PRO A 64 15.35 26.83 -14.64
N THR A 65 15.49 27.42 -15.82
CA THR A 65 15.49 26.72 -17.11
C THR A 65 16.91 26.66 -17.67
N TYR A 66 17.18 25.66 -18.50
CA TYR A 66 18.39 25.65 -19.32
C TYR A 66 18.28 26.69 -20.45
N PRO A 67 19.40 27.09 -21.09
CA PRO A 67 19.38 28.04 -22.21
C PRO A 67 18.56 27.61 -23.43
N ASP A 68 18.25 26.31 -23.53
CA ASP A 68 17.40 25.71 -24.56
C ASP A 68 15.89 25.78 -24.23
N GLY A 69 15.53 26.36 -23.08
CA GLY A 69 14.16 26.53 -22.63
C GLY A 69 13.55 25.32 -21.92
N TYR A 70 14.28 24.20 -21.79
CA TYR A 70 13.79 23.05 -21.04
C TYR A 70 13.95 23.25 -19.52
N PRO A 71 13.09 22.63 -18.70
CA PRO A 71 13.17 22.73 -17.24
C PRO A 71 14.51 22.16 -16.72
N ASN A 72 15.16 22.88 -15.81
CA ASN A 72 16.38 22.39 -15.17
C ASN A 72 16.06 21.52 -13.93
N PHE A 73 16.47 20.24 -13.95
CA PHE A 73 16.27 19.28 -12.85
C PHE A 73 17.53 19.05 -11.99
N ALA A 74 18.62 19.77 -12.24
CA ALA A 74 19.90 19.57 -11.55
C ALA A 74 19.93 20.13 -10.10
N GLY A 75 18.84 20.72 -9.61
CA GLY A 75 18.70 21.23 -8.24
C GLY A 75 17.85 20.34 -7.33
N SER A 76 17.72 20.71 -6.05
CA SER A 76 16.81 20.05 -5.12
C SER A 76 15.38 20.11 -5.67
N LEU A 77 14.77 18.95 -5.87
CA LEU A 77 13.39 18.85 -6.31
C LEU A 77 12.50 19.04 -5.07
N SER A 78 11.72 20.12 -5.02
CA SER A 78 10.60 20.22 -4.07
C SER A 78 9.44 19.38 -4.60
N ALA A 79 8.82 18.59 -3.73
CA ALA A 79 7.73 17.70 -4.10
C ALA A 79 6.48 18.53 -4.46
N ALA A 80 5.78 18.13 -5.54
CA ALA A 80 4.50 18.75 -5.89
C ALA A 80 3.37 18.43 -4.88
N SER A 81 3.60 17.47 -3.98
CA SER A 81 2.67 17.04 -2.94
C SER A 81 3.43 16.72 -1.65
N VAL A 82 2.81 16.97 -0.50
CA VAL A 82 3.32 16.53 0.81
C VAL A 82 3.54 15.02 0.76
N GLN A 83 4.78 14.59 1.02
CA GLN A 83 5.10 13.17 1.12
C GLN A 83 4.80 12.67 2.52
N MET A 84 4.16 11.51 2.63
CA MET A 84 3.93 10.86 3.92
C MET A 84 5.28 10.51 4.56
N SER A 85 5.48 10.93 5.81
CA SER A 85 6.69 10.59 6.57
C SER A 85 6.69 9.12 7.01
N ASN A 86 7.86 8.60 7.40
CA ASN A 86 7.97 7.23 7.91
C ASN A 86 7.16 7.06 9.20
N GLU A 87 7.13 8.09 10.04
CA GLU A 87 6.41 8.16 11.30
C GLU A 87 4.90 8.14 11.07
N GLU A 88 4.41 8.91 10.10
CA GLU A 88 3.01 8.92 9.69
C GLU A 88 2.58 7.58 9.09
N ALA A 89 3.43 6.97 8.26
CA ALA A 89 3.16 5.65 7.69
C ALA A 89 3.04 4.59 8.80
N ALA A 90 3.94 4.61 9.80
CA ALA A 90 3.89 3.71 10.95
C ALA A 90 2.63 3.94 11.81
N ALA A 91 2.24 5.21 12.03
CA ALA A 91 1.02 5.55 12.74
C ALA A 91 -0.22 5.05 12.01
N LEU A 92 -0.29 5.22 10.68
CA LEU A 92 -1.39 4.72 9.86
C LEU A 92 -1.47 3.20 9.91
N GLN A 93 -0.33 2.51 9.81
CA GLN A 93 -0.28 1.04 9.92
C GLN A 93 -0.83 0.55 11.27
N SER A 94 -0.47 1.22 12.37
CA SER A 94 -0.99 0.92 13.70
C SER A 94 -2.51 1.08 13.77
N GLN A 95 -3.04 2.19 13.22
CA GLN A 95 -4.47 2.44 13.16
C GLN A 95 -5.22 1.39 12.33
N LEU A 96 -4.71 1.03 11.15
CA LEU A 96 -5.34 0.02 10.31
C LEU A 96 -5.33 -1.36 10.97
N THR A 97 -4.25 -1.70 11.69
CA THR A 97 -4.15 -2.96 12.44
C THR A 97 -5.16 -3.02 13.58
N SER A 98 -5.28 -1.94 14.36
CA SER A 98 -6.26 -1.88 15.46
C SER A 98 -7.70 -1.95 14.95
N LEU A 99 -8.00 -1.28 13.83
CA LEU A 99 -9.30 -1.31 13.20
C LEU A 99 -9.64 -2.70 12.64
N GLY A 100 -8.67 -3.39 12.05
CA GLY A 100 -8.80 -4.78 11.63
C GLY A 100 -9.09 -5.73 12.81
N ALA A 101 -8.40 -5.53 13.94
CA ALA A 101 -8.64 -6.30 15.17
C ALA A 101 -10.04 -6.03 15.75
N ALA A 102 -10.46 -4.77 15.81
CA ALA A 102 -11.79 -4.36 16.27
C ALA A 102 -12.90 -4.94 15.39
N ARG A 103 -12.73 -4.92 14.06
CA ARG A 103 -13.66 -5.58 13.12
C ARG A 103 -13.74 -7.09 13.39
N LYS A 104 -12.59 -7.76 13.56
CA LYS A 104 -12.54 -9.21 13.84
C LYS A 104 -13.18 -9.55 15.19
N ALA A 105 -13.04 -8.67 16.17
CA ALA A 105 -13.65 -8.81 17.49
C ALA A 105 -15.15 -8.48 17.52
N GLY A 106 -15.72 -7.97 16.42
CA GLY A 106 -17.13 -7.58 16.33
C GLY A 106 -17.49 -6.32 17.12
N THR A 107 -16.49 -5.51 17.51
CA THR A 107 -16.70 -4.30 18.31
C THR A 107 -17.11 -3.09 17.47
N ILE A 108 -16.98 -3.17 16.14
CA ILE A 108 -17.48 -2.17 15.19
C ILE A 108 -18.88 -2.60 14.76
N SER A 109 -19.88 -1.74 14.94
CA SER A 109 -21.24 -2.06 14.49
C SER A 109 -21.32 -1.99 12.96
N GLU A 110 -22.04 -2.95 12.35
CA GLU A 110 -22.25 -2.99 10.90
C GLU A 110 -22.95 -1.70 10.39
N ALA A 111 -23.88 -1.16 11.18
CA ALA A 111 -24.62 0.05 10.83
C ALA A 111 -23.70 1.28 10.69
N GLU A 112 -22.77 1.48 11.63
CA GLU A 112 -21.81 2.60 11.56
C GLU A 112 -20.82 2.43 10.41
N TYR A 113 -20.39 1.19 10.13
CA TYR A 113 -19.54 0.91 8.97
C TYR A 113 -20.22 1.31 7.67
N GLN A 114 -21.49 0.92 7.49
CA GLN A 114 -22.27 1.27 6.31
C GLN A 114 -22.50 2.79 6.20
N ALA A 115 -22.73 3.48 7.32
CA ALA A 115 -22.85 4.94 7.36
C ALA A 115 -21.56 5.63 6.88
N ARG A 116 -20.40 5.24 7.40
CA ARG A 116 -19.10 5.77 6.94
C ARG A 116 -18.82 5.45 5.47
N LEU A 117 -19.20 4.26 5.01
CA LEU A 117 -19.03 3.87 3.62
C LEU A 117 -19.88 4.74 2.68
N ALA A 118 -21.12 5.05 3.08
CA ALA A 118 -21.98 5.96 2.32
C ALA A 118 -21.41 7.37 2.26
N GLU A 119 -20.88 7.87 3.38
CA GLU A 119 -20.21 9.17 3.44
C GLU A 119 -18.98 9.22 2.51
N LEU A 120 -18.11 8.21 2.55
CA LEU A 120 -16.93 8.14 1.68
C LEU A 120 -17.31 8.12 0.19
N ARG A 121 -18.40 7.42 -0.17
CA ARG A 121 -18.93 7.42 -1.54
C ARG A 121 -19.45 8.80 -1.97
N ARG A 122 -20.12 9.51 -1.06
CA ARG A 122 -20.59 10.88 -1.31
C ARG A 122 -19.40 11.80 -1.57
N ILE A 123 -18.39 11.78 -0.68
CA ILE A 123 -17.17 12.58 -0.84
C ILE A 123 -16.49 12.27 -2.17
N ALA A 124 -16.34 10.99 -2.53
CA ALA A 124 -15.72 10.60 -3.79
C ALA A 124 -16.47 11.14 -5.04
N ALA A 125 -17.80 11.25 -4.97
CA ALA A 125 -18.61 11.77 -6.06
C ALA A 125 -18.60 13.31 -6.14
N GLU A 126 -18.63 13.99 -4.99
CA GLU A 126 -18.89 15.42 -4.92
C GLU A 126 -17.62 16.27 -4.82
N HIS A 127 -16.55 15.74 -4.19
CA HIS A 127 -15.36 16.52 -3.84
C HIS A 127 -14.70 17.15 -5.07
N GLY A 128 -14.58 16.43 -6.18
CA GLY A 128 -13.95 16.97 -7.39
C GLY A 128 -14.68 18.19 -7.97
N ALA A 129 -16.02 18.12 -8.02
CA ALA A 129 -16.85 19.22 -8.51
C ALA A 129 -16.87 20.40 -7.52
N GLU A 130 -16.93 20.11 -6.21
CA GLU A 130 -16.88 21.12 -5.16
C GLU A 130 -15.55 21.88 -5.17
N THR A 131 -14.41 21.19 -5.28
CA THR A 131 -13.10 21.84 -5.39
C THR A 131 -13.00 22.71 -6.65
N GLN A 132 -13.53 22.25 -7.79
CA GLN A 132 -13.56 23.07 -9.01
C GLN A 132 -14.39 24.35 -8.84
N ALA A 133 -15.54 24.27 -8.17
CA ALA A 133 -16.37 25.44 -7.88
C ALA A 133 -15.69 26.44 -6.94
N GLN A 134 -14.86 25.97 -6.00
CA GLN A 134 -14.06 26.82 -5.12
C GLN A 134 -12.94 27.56 -5.88
N ILE A 135 -12.33 26.94 -6.90
CA ILE A 135 -11.28 27.57 -7.72
C ILE A 135 -11.87 28.64 -8.66
N ALA A 136 -13.13 28.50 -9.07
CA ALA A 136 -13.79 29.40 -10.01
C ALA A 136 -14.35 30.70 -9.38
N ASN A 137 -14.27 30.87 -8.05
CA ASN A 137 -14.63 32.10 -7.32
C ASN A 137 -13.38 32.94 -7.01
#